data_AF-A0A2R6L2U3-F1
#
_entry.id   AF-A0A2R6L2U3-F1
#
_cell.length_a   1.000
_cell.length_b   1.000
_cell.length_c   1.000
_cell.angle_alpha   90.00
_cell.angle_beta   90.00
_cell.angle_gamma   90.00
#
_symmetry.space_group_name_H-M   'P 1'
#
loop_
_entity.id
_entity.type
_entity.pdbx_description
1 polymer ?
#
loop_
_entity_poly.entity_id
_entity_poly.type
_entity_poly.pdbx_seq_one_letter_code
_entity_poly.pdbx_strand_id
1 'polypeptide(L)' 'MECQYCGTDLARYDPVFVEETGADGGRIEAGAFCNYACLAAHIDDAGLTDGDACEWSPGADGA' A
#
# COMPACT_ATOMS: atom_id res chain seq x y z
N MET A 1 3.18 14.22 -11.21
CA MET A 1 3.39 13.25 -10.11
C MET A 1 3.42 11.90 -10.75
N GLU A 2 4.38 11.05 -10.44
CA GLU A 2 4.63 9.82 -11.21
C GLU A 2 4.22 8.59 -10.41
N CYS A 3 3.71 7.57 -11.10
CA CYS A 3 3.44 6.27 -10.52
C CYS A 3 4.73 5.66 -10.01
N GLN A 4 4.77 5.30 -8.73
CA GLN A 4 5.96 4.75 -8.11
C GLN A 4 6.40 3.41 -8.71
N TYR A 5 5.45 2.64 -9.29
CA TYR A 5 5.74 1.38 -9.95
C TYR A 5 6.17 1.54 -11.42
N CYS A 6 5.33 2.18 -12.24
CA CYS A 6 5.54 2.22 -13.70
C CYS A 6 6.12 3.54 -14.25
N GLY A 7 6.36 4.55 -13.40
CA GLY A 7 6.93 5.85 -13.77
C GLY A 7 6.03 6.73 -14.65
N THR A 8 4.78 6.34 -14.90
CA THR A 8 3.88 7.15 -15.74
C THR A 8 3.30 8.33 -14.96
N ASP A 9 3.08 9.45 -15.64
CA ASP A 9 2.40 10.62 -15.07
C ASP A 9 0.96 10.30 -14.64
N LEU A 10 0.69 10.47 -13.35
CA LEU A 10 -0.58 10.20 -12.68
C LEU A 10 -1.68 11.18 -13.07
N ALA A 11 -1.34 12.37 -13.57
CA ALA A 11 -2.35 13.36 -14.00
C ALA A 11 -3.27 12.86 -15.12
N ARG A 12 -2.92 11.73 -15.76
CA ARG A 12 -3.69 11.07 -16.83
C ARG A 12 -4.68 10.03 -16.32
N TYR A 13 -4.71 9.75 -15.02
CA TYR A 13 -5.48 8.65 -14.42
C TYR A 13 -6.27 9.14 -13.19
N ASP A 14 -7.04 8.22 -12.59
CA ASP A 14 -7.60 8.36 -11.25
C ASP A 14 -6.70 7.57 -10.28
N PRO A 15 -5.64 8.20 -9.73
CA PRO A 15 -4.58 7.49 -9.03
C PRO A 15 -5.02 7.00 -7.64
N VAL A 16 -4.38 5.91 -7.21
CA VAL A 16 -4.49 5.39 -5.83
C VAL A 16 -3.33 5.93 -5.01
N PHE A 17 -3.66 6.57 -3.89
CA PHE A 17 -2.70 7.05 -2.89
C PHE A 17 -2.75 6.16 -1.66
N VAL A 18 -1.57 5.76 -1.18
CA VAL A 18 -1.41 4.97 0.03
C VAL A 18 -0.71 5.83 1.08
N GLU A 19 -1.27 5.84 2.28
CA GLU A 19 -0.66 6.46 3.45
C GLU A 19 -0.43 5.38 4.52
N GLU A 20 0.67 5.49 5.24
CA GLU A 20 1.01 4.65 6.39
C GLU A 20 0.99 5.48 7.68
N THR A 21 0.86 4.81 8.82
CA THR A 21 0.96 5.47 10.11
C THR A 21 2.42 5.59 10.53
N GLY A 22 2.91 6.82 10.67
CA GLY A 22 4.24 7.14 11.15
C GLY A 22 4.44 6.84 12.63
N ALA A 23 5.70 6.89 13.08
CA ALA A 23 6.07 6.66 14.47
C ALA A 23 5.46 7.69 15.45
N ASP A 24 5.07 8.87 14.95
CA ASP A 24 4.38 9.91 15.70
C ASP A 24 2.85 9.75 15.69
N GLY A 25 2.33 8.68 15.05
CA GLY A 25 0.91 8.44 14.87
C GLY A 25 0.27 9.28 13.74
N GLY A 26 1.06 10.07 13.02
CA GLY A 26 0.59 10.80 11.84
C GLY A 26 0.42 9.88 10.63
N ARG A 27 -0.30 10.35 9.61
CA ARG A 27 -0.30 9.71 8.30
C ARG A 27 0.85 10.23 7.46
N ILE A 28 1.58 9.33 6.83
CA ILE A 28 2.71 9.61 5.96
C ILE A 28 2.40 9.01 4.59
N GLU A 29 2.61 9.78 3.52
CA GLU A 29 2.50 9.25 2.15
C GLU A 29 3.49 8.10 1.94
N ALA A 30 2.96 6.93 1.60
CA ALA A 30 3.73 5.71 1.36
C ALA A 30 3.90 5.43 -0.13
N GLY A 31 2.92 5.82 -0.95
CA GLY A 31 3.04 5.70 -2.40
C GLY A 31 1.85 6.21 -3.20
N ALA A 32 2.09 6.41 -4.50
CA ALA A 32 1.09 6.85 -5.46
C ALA A 32 1.17 6.00 -6.74
N PHE A 33 0.02 5.50 -7.20
CA PHE A 33 -0.06 4.48 -8.25
C PHE A 33 -1.13 4.81 -9.29
N CYS A 34 -0.89 4.44 -10.56
CA CYS A 34 -1.88 4.66 -11.63
C CYS A 34 -3.23 3.99 -11.35
N ASN A 35 -3.21 2.83 -10.70
CA ASN A 35 -4.36 2.03 -10.30
C ASN A 35 -3.90 0.87 -9.39
N TYR A 36 -4.85 0.04 -8.96
CA TYR A 36 -4.59 -1.13 -8.11
C TYR A 36 -3.64 -2.17 -8.72
N ALA A 37 -3.52 -2.29 -10.04
CA ALA A 37 -2.58 -3.23 -10.64
C ALA A 37 -1.13 -2.79 -10.43
N CYS A 38 -0.84 -1.48 -10.54
CA CYS A 38 0.49 -0.94 -10.22
C CYS A 38 0.80 -1.04 -8.72
N LEU A 39 -0.20 -0.82 -7.86
CA LEU A 39 -0.04 -1.01 -6.42
C LEU A 39 0.27 -2.48 -6.08
N ALA A 40 -0.52 -3.43 -6.60
CA ALA A 40 -0.32 -4.85 -6.33
C ALA A 40 1.07 -5.33 -6.79
N ALA A 41 1.49 -4.95 -7.98
CA ALA A 41 2.81 -5.31 -8.49
C ALA A 41 3.94 -4.68 -7.65
N HIS A 42 3.76 -3.45 -7.15
CA HIS A 42 4.72 -2.84 -6.23
C HIS A 42 4.81 -3.60 -4.91
N ILE A 43 3.67 -3.98 -4.32
CA ILE A 43 3.61 -4.76 -3.07
C ILE A 43 4.36 -6.08 -3.23
N ASP A 44 4.10 -6.81 -4.33
CA ASP A 44 4.72 -8.10 -4.60
C ASP A 44 6.23 -7.96 -4.84
N ASP A 45 6.67 -7.04 -5.70
CA ASP A 45 8.09 -6.85 -6.03
C ASP A 45 8.92 -6.36 -4.82
N ALA A 46 8.33 -5.53 -3.95
CA ALA A 46 8.98 -5.01 -2.76
C ALA A 46 8.84 -5.91 -1.52
N GLY A 47 8.06 -7.00 -1.62
CA GLY A 47 7.83 -7.91 -0.49
C GLY A 47 7.11 -7.25 0.69
N LEU A 48 6.22 -6.27 0.44
CA LEU A 48 5.57 -5.50 1.51
C LEU A 48 4.52 -6.31 2.28
N THR A 49 4.26 -7.55 1.89
CA THR A 49 3.40 -8.49 2.62
C THR A 49 4.19 -9.39 3.58
N ASP A 50 5.53 -9.35 3.53
CA ASP A 50 6.37 -10.20 4.37
C ASP A 50 6.41 -9.67 5.80
N GLY A 51 6.10 -10.54 6.77
CA GLY A 51 6.15 -10.19 8.20
C GLY A 51 4.93 -9.39 8.70
N ASP A 52 4.15 -8.80 7.81
CA ASP A 52 2.85 -8.17 8.11
C ASP A 52 1.77 -9.25 8.20
N ALA A 53 1.82 -10.03 9.27
CA ALA A 53 0.64 -10.75 9.72
C ALA A 53 -0.21 -9.76 10.52
N CYS A 54 -1.45 -9.51 10.08
CA CYS A 54 -2.51 -9.12 11.01
C CYS A 54 -2.39 -10.02 12.24
N GLU A 55 -2.53 -9.50 13.47
CA GLU A 55 -2.60 -10.33 14.66
C GLU A 55 -3.75 -11.34 14.49
N TRP A 56 -3.44 -12.50 13.92
CA TRP A 56 -4.40 -13.53 13.63
C TRP A 56 -4.31 -14.53 14.75
N SER A 57 -5.25 -14.42 15.68
CA SER A 57 -5.46 -15.38 16.75
C SER A 57 -6.59 -16.32 16.35
N PRO A 58 -6.31 -17.57 15.94
CA PRO A 58 -7.37 -18.55 15.72
C PRO A 58 -8.07 -18.84 17.06
N GLY A 59 -9.23 -18.22 17.28
CA GLY A 59 -10.04 -18.39 18.50
C GLY A 59 -10.72 -17.13 19.04
N ALA A 60 -10.47 -15.94 18.50
CA ALA A 60 -11.10 -14.69 18.96
C ALA A 60 -12.52 -14.48 18.41
N ASP A 61 -12.87 -15.11 17.29
CA ASP A 61 -14.22 -15.07 16.71
C ASP A 61 -14.94 -16.41 16.95
N GLY A 62 -15.48 -16.61 18.16
CA GLY A 62 -16.19 -17.87 18.45
C GLY A 62 -16.70 -18.09 19.88
N ALA A 63 -17.10 -17.05 20.61
CA ALA A 63 -17.85 -17.18 21.87
C ALA A 63 -19.08 -16.28 21.89
#